data_AF-A0A1J7BYL4-F1
#
_entry.id   AF-A0A1J7BYL4-F1
#
_cell.length_a   1.000
_cell.length_b   1.000
_cell.length_c   1.000
_cell.angle_alpha   90.00
_cell.angle_beta   90.00
_cell.angle_gamma   90.00
#
_symmetry.space_group_name_H-M   'P 1'
#
loop_
_entity.id
_entity.type
_entity.pdbx_description
1 polymer ?
#
loop_
_entity_poly.entity_id
_entity_poly.type
_entity_poly.pdbx_seq_one_letter_code
_entity_poly.pdbx_strand_id
1 'polypeptide(L)'
;MLLLLVPRRRRRRAWPLGPLEERLTRSARAAGAAVRRVEVGPSDAPAAVSAALGAALGGVADGVPVVLIGAGASARPALWAAGHPAVRGVGLVGLRLPAAGPSGEEAETVDQLAGRRLLMVDGGRDPWADPELGYRFAVRALDAADEVVRFEVHGGRNPLRARAEDVRELVTDWALAVAVDAAPARALADAAAIPGTAGLRMPLQDGFTSRH
;
A
#
# COMPACT_ATOMS: atom_id res chain seq x y z
N MET A 1 13.59 -6.07 -0.84
CA MET A 1 12.64 -7.17 -0.55
C MET A 1 11.22 -6.61 -0.59
N LEU A 2 10.29 -7.30 -1.25
CA LEU A 2 8.88 -6.94 -1.31
C LEU A 2 8.07 -7.95 -0.51
N LEU A 3 7.25 -7.49 0.43
CA LEU A 3 6.35 -8.33 1.20
C LEU A 3 4.91 -8.06 0.82
N LEU A 4 4.28 -9.07 0.22
CA LEU A 4 2.88 -9.02 -0.14
C LEU A 4 2.04 -9.61 1.01
N LEU A 5 1.32 -8.76 1.73
CA LEU A 5 0.43 -9.21 2.81
C LEU A 5 -0.87 -9.70 2.20
N VAL A 6 -1.14 -11.00 2.28
CA VAL A 6 -2.32 -11.63 1.70
C VAL A 6 -3.27 -12.15 2.78
N PRO A 7 -4.59 -12.11 2.58
CA PRO A 7 -5.52 -12.70 3.53
C PRO A 7 -5.36 -14.23 3.58
N ARG A 8 -5.49 -14.81 4.78
CA ARG A 8 -5.49 -16.28 4.96
C ARG A 8 -6.51 -16.96 4.05
N ARG A 9 -6.15 -18.16 3.55
CA ARG A 9 -6.77 -18.92 2.43
C ARG A 9 -8.30 -18.84 2.28
N ARG A 10 -9.10 -18.82 3.36
CA ARG A 10 -10.57 -18.76 3.29
C ARG A 10 -11.14 -17.44 2.74
N ARG A 11 -10.35 -16.36 2.64
CA ARG A 11 -10.81 -15.04 2.16
C ARG A 11 -10.13 -14.54 0.88
N ARG A 12 -9.37 -15.39 0.17
CA ARG A 12 -8.66 -15.01 -1.08
C ARG A 12 -9.57 -14.60 -2.23
N ARG A 13 -10.82 -15.08 -2.29
CA ARG A 13 -11.78 -14.75 -3.36
C ARG A 13 -12.13 -13.25 -3.45
N ALA A 14 -11.79 -12.46 -2.44
CA ALA A 14 -12.05 -11.02 -2.36
C ALA A 14 -10.79 -10.14 -2.51
N TRP A 15 -9.63 -10.71 -2.89
CA TRP A 15 -8.41 -9.93 -3.09
C TRP A 15 -8.52 -9.07 -4.36
N PRO A 16 -8.57 -7.72 -4.25
CA PRO A 16 -8.93 -6.86 -5.38
C PRO A 16 -7.85 -6.83 -6.47
N LEU A 17 -6.63 -7.27 -6.16
CA LEU A 17 -5.48 -7.12 -7.05
C LEU A 17 -5.11 -8.38 -7.84
N GLY A 18 -5.90 -9.47 -7.77
CA GLY A 18 -5.77 -10.63 -8.66
C GLY A 18 -4.31 -11.11 -8.88
N PRO A 19 -3.79 -11.16 -10.12
CA PRO A 19 -2.43 -11.61 -10.46
C PRO A 19 -1.32 -10.61 -10.10
N LEU A 20 -1.57 -9.63 -9.21
CA LEU A 20 -0.55 -8.68 -8.73
C LEU A 20 0.71 -9.40 -8.32
N GLU A 21 0.57 -10.52 -7.63
CA GLU A 21 1.72 -11.24 -7.16
C GLU A 21 2.59 -11.80 -8.29
N GLU A 22 1.97 -12.37 -9.32
CA GLU A 22 2.70 -12.90 -10.47
C GLU A 22 3.43 -11.78 -11.20
N ARG A 23 2.76 -10.63 -11.38
CA ARG A 23 3.36 -9.42 -11.96
C ARG A 23 4.52 -8.90 -11.11
N LEU A 24 4.29 -8.69 -9.82
CA LEU A 24 5.28 -8.19 -8.87
C LEU A 24 6.48 -9.12 -8.79
N THR A 25 6.26 -10.44 -8.74
CA THR A 25 7.33 -11.44 -8.71
C THR A 25 8.17 -11.39 -9.98
N ARG A 26 7.53 -11.27 -11.15
CA ARG A 26 8.23 -11.16 -12.44
C ARG A 26 9.09 -9.89 -12.50
N SER A 27 8.50 -8.72 -12.19
CA SER A 27 9.20 -7.44 -12.27
C SER A 27 10.28 -7.29 -11.19
N ALA A 28 10.01 -7.75 -9.97
CA ALA A 28 11.00 -7.79 -8.88
C ALA A 28 12.21 -8.64 -9.26
N ARG A 29 11.99 -9.84 -9.82
CA ARG A 29 13.08 -10.71 -10.26
C ARG A 29 13.93 -10.04 -11.33
N ALA A 30 13.31 -9.35 -12.29
CA ALA A 30 14.04 -8.60 -13.32
C ALA A 30 14.88 -7.45 -12.74
N ALA A 31 14.43 -6.87 -11.62
CA ALA A 31 15.10 -5.79 -10.91
C ALA A 31 16.03 -6.25 -9.76
N GLY A 32 16.31 -7.56 -9.62
CA GLY A 32 17.17 -8.08 -8.54
C GLY A 32 16.52 -8.09 -7.15
N ALA A 33 15.19 -7.94 -7.06
CA ALA A 33 14.41 -8.01 -5.83
C ALA A 33 13.66 -9.34 -5.69
N ALA A 34 13.32 -9.70 -4.45
CA ALA A 34 12.51 -10.86 -4.11
C ALA A 34 11.14 -10.45 -3.58
N VAL A 35 10.13 -11.29 -3.83
CA VAL A 35 8.78 -11.17 -3.26
C VAL A 35 8.55 -12.32 -2.28
N ARG A 36 8.07 -12.02 -1.06
CA ARG A 36 7.56 -13.04 -0.12
C ARG A 36 6.12 -12.72 0.25
N ARG A 37 5.30 -13.76 0.38
CA ARG A 37 3.93 -13.65 0.90
C ARG A 37 3.95 -13.67 2.42
N VAL A 38 3.15 -12.82 3.05
CA VAL A 38 2.88 -12.87 4.49
C VAL A 38 1.38 -13.03 4.68
N GLU A 39 0.95 -14.15 5.27
CA GLU A 39 -0.48 -14.39 5.50
C GLU A 39 -0.95 -13.69 6.78
N VAL A 40 -1.95 -12.82 6.64
CA VAL A 40 -2.55 -12.07 7.75
C VAL A 40 -4.06 -12.26 7.79
N GLY A 41 -4.61 -12.23 9.00
CA GLY A 41 -6.04 -12.22 9.27
C GLY A 41 -6.56 -10.79 9.47
N PRO A 42 -7.82 -10.49 9.08
CA PRO A 42 -8.43 -9.18 9.32
C PRO A 42 -8.67 -8.86 10.79
N SER A 43 -8.60 -9.88 11.66
CA SER A 43 -8.75 -9.78 13.11
C SER A 43 -7.44 -10.03 13.85
N ASP A 44 -6.33 -10.16 13.13
CA ASP A 44 -5.03 -10.33 13.75
C ASP A 44 -4.70 -9.05 14.52
N ALA A 45 -4.28 -9.17 15.78
CA ALA A 45 -3.79 -8.05 16.54
C ALA A 45 -2.47 -7.53 15.92
N PRO A 46 -2.13 -6.24 16.07
CA PRO A 46 -0.87 -5.67 15.57
C PRO A 46 0.38 -6.49 15.95
N ALA A 47 0.43 -7.03 17.17
CA ALA A 47 1.51 -7.89 17.63
C ALA A 47 1.65 -9.19 16.80
N ALA A 48 0.54 -9.82 16.42
CA ALA A 48 0.55 -11.02 15.59
C ALA A 48 1.02 -10.72 14.16
N VAL A 49 0.63 -9.56 13.62
CA VAL A 49 1.12 -9.10 12.32
C VAL A 49 2.62 -8.80 12.37
N SER A 50 3.09 -8.13 13.43
CA SER A 50 4.52 -7.87 13.64
C SER A 50 5.33 -9.17 13.76
N ALA A 51 4.83 -10.18 14.47
CA ALA A 51 5.48 -11.48 14.57
C ALA A 51 5.55 -12.20 13.21
N ALA A 52 4.47 -12.16 12.42
CA ALA A 52 4.45 -12.74 11.07
C ALA A 52 5.45 -12.03 10.13
N LEU A 53 5.58 -10.70 10.25
CA LEU A 53 6.58 -9.93 9.54
C LEU A 53 8.01 -10.35 9.94
N GLY A 54 8.30 -10.44 11.24
CA GLY A 54 9.60 -10.89 11.74
C GLY A 54 9.98 -12.28 11.22
N ALA A 55 9.04 -13.22 11.24
CA ALA A 55 9.24 -14.55 10.67
C ALA A 55 9.51 -14.51 9.15
N ALA A 56 8.78 -13.65 8.41
CA ALA A 56 8.97 -13.49 6.97
C ALA A 56 10.30 -12.79 6.60
N LEU A 57 10.85 -11.99 7.52
CA LEU A 57 12.17 -11.36 7.39
C LEU A 57 13.32 -12.24 7.89
N GLY A 58 13.02 -13.40 8.48
CA GLY A 58 14.03 -14.38 8.86
C GLY A 58 15.00 -14.69 7.71
N GLY A 59 16.30 -14.56 7.99
CA GLY A 59 17.37 -14.80 7.03
C GLY A 59 17.53 -13.73 5.94
N VAL A 60 16.81 -12.61 6.02
CA VAL A 60 17.10 -11.42 5.21
C VAL A 60 18.27 -10.68 5.85
N ALA A 61 19.29 -10.34 5.06
CA ALA A 61 20.43 -9.59 5.55
C ALA A 61 20.02 -8.20 6.05
N ASP A 62 20.75 -7.69 7.04
CA ASP A 62 20.56 -6.34 7.54
C ASP A 62 20.74 -5.31 6.42
N GLY A 63 19.97 -4.22 6.49
CA GLY A 63 20.01 -3.14 5.50
C GLY A 63 19.28 -3.42 4.19
N VAL A 64 18.73 -4.62 3.96
CA VAL A 64 17.88 -4.88 2.79
C VAL A 64 16.56 -4.11 2.93
N PRO A 65 16.23 -3.16 2.02
CA PRO A 65 14.98 -2.40 2.11
C PRO A 65 13.76 -3.30 1.98
N VAL A 66 12.75 -3.09 2.82
CA VAL A 66 11.49 -3.84 2.79
C VAL A 66 10.36 -2.91 2.36
N VAL A 67 9.56 -3.33 1.38
CA VAL A 67 8.31 -2.65 0.99
C VAL A 67 7.14 -3.57 1.29
N LEU A 68 6.16 -3.07 2.05
CA LEU A 68 4.94 -3.79 2.37
C LEU A 68 3.85 -3.43 1.37
N ILE A 69 3.05 -4.40 0.94
CA ILE A 69 1.88 -4.16 0.09
C ILE A 69 0.67 -4.87 0.70
N GLY A 70 -0.36 -4.11 1.04
CA GLY A 70 -1.63 -4.61 1.57
C GLY A 70 -2.81 -4.10 0.75
N ALA A 71 -3.86 -4.92 0.61
CA ALA A 71 -5.04 -4.56 -0.15
C ALA A 71 -6.33 -5.03 0.55
N GLY A 72 -7.37 -4.20 0.52
CA GLY A 72 -8.65 -4.49 1.14
C GLY A 72 -8.51 -4.94 2.60
N ALA A 73 -8.71 -6.24 2.86
CA ALA A 73 -8.64 -6.80 4.21
C ALA A 73 -7.23 -6.86 4.83
N SER A 74 -6.15 -6.80 4.03
CA SER A 74 -4.78 -6.77 4.58
C SER A 74 -4.13 -5.38 4.55
N ALA A 75 -4.83 -4.36 4.06
CA ALA A 75 -4.31 -2.99 4.03
C ALA A 75 -4.03 -2.47 5.46
N ARG A 76 -4.97 -2.61 6.40
CA ARG A 76 -4.75 -2.24 7.81
C ARG A 76 -3.60 -3.03 8.47
N PRO A 77 -3.53 -4.38 8.37
CA PRO A 77 -2.35 -5.12 8.80
C PRO A 77 -1.02 -4.61 8.21
N ALA A 78 -0.98 -4.28 6.91
CA ALA A 78 0.24 -3.74 6.29
C ALA A 78 0.63 -2.39 6.90
N LEU A 79 -0.36 -1.54 7.17
CA LEU A 79 -0.15 -0.27 7.85
C LEU A 79 0.42 -0.47 9.26
N TRP A 80 -0.14 -1.37 10.08
CA TRP A 80 0.39 -1.65 11.43
C TRP A 80 1.83 -2.15 11.41
N ALA A 81 2.18 -2.92 10.38
CA ALA A 81 3.51 -3.48 10.22
C ALA A 81 4.55 -2.45 9.71
N ALA A 82 4.14 -1.26 9.27
CA ALA A 82 5.03 -0.26 8.69
C ALA A 82 6.07 0.30 9.68
N GLY A 83 5.82 0.16 10.98
CA GLY A 83 6.73 0.60 12.04
C GLY A 83 8.00 -0.25 12.17
N HIS A 84 8.07 -1.41 11.51
CA HIS A 84 9.24 -2.28 11.60
C HIS A 84 10.49 -1.60 10.98
N PRO A 85 11.68 -1.64 11.63
CA PRO A 85 12.85 -0.87 11.21
C PRO A 85 13.34 -1.12 9.77
N ALA A 86 13.16 -2.33 9.26
CA ALA A 86 13.53 -2.67 7.87
C ALA A 86 12.58 -2.10 6.80
N VAL A 87 11.40 -1.60 7.19
CA VAL A 87 10.38 -1.12 6.25
C VAL A 87 10.73 0.28 5.76
N ARG A 88 10.87 0.41 4.44
CA ARG A 88 11.12 1.67 3.74
C ARG A 88 9.84 2.29 3.16
N GLY A 89 8.85 1.45 2.86
CA GLY A 89 7.56 1.95 2.41
C GLY A 89 6.43 0.95 2.55
N VAL A 90 5.21 1.47 2.54
CA VAL A 90 3.97 0.71 2.57
C VAL A 90 2.99 1.19 1.48
N GLY A 91 2.51 0.24 0.66
CA GLY A 91 1.49 0.45 -0.35
C GLY A 91 0.15 -0.12 0.11
N LEU A 92 -0.87 0.74 0.17
CA LEU A 92 -2.20 0.43 0.69
C LEU A 92 -3.25 0.63 -0.40
N VAL A 93 -3.94 -0.44 -0.78
CA VAL A 93 -5.01 -0.39 -1.79
C VAL A 93 -6.36 -0.67 -1.16
N GLY A 94 -7.30 0.27 -1.30
CA GLY A 94 -8.64 0.16 -0.71
C GLY A 94 -8.57 0.04 0.81
N LEU A 95 -7.83 0.95 1.44
CA LEU A 95 -7.69 0.99 2.90
C LEU A 95 -9.03 1.33 3.52
N ARG A 96 -9.54 0.45 4.37
CA ARG A 96 -10.79 0.66 5.09
C ARG A 96 -10.49 1.12 6.50
N LEU A 97 -10.81 2.37 6.81
CA LEU A 97 -10.58 2.96 8.13
C LEU A 97 -11.87 3.01 8.94
N PRO A 98 -11.81 2.81 10.27
CA PRO A 98 -12.95 3.11 11.14
C PRO A 98 -13.18 4.63 11.20
N ALA A 99 -14.43 5.05 11.37
CA ALA A 99 -14.75 6.47 11.56
C ALA A 99 -14.23 7.03 12.90
N ALA A 100 -14.17 6.18 13.94
CA ALA A 100 -13.64 6.50 15.27
C ALA A 100 -13.07 5.24 15.94
N GLY A 101 -12.13 5.44 16.86
CA GLY A 101 -11.55 4.41 17.71
C GLY A 101 -12.55 3.91 18.77
N PRO A 102 -12.21 2.85 19.52
CA PRO A 102 -13.10 2.25 20.53
C PRO A 102 -13.53 3.25 21.61
N SER A 103 -12.67 4.24 21.90
CA SER A 103 -12.88 5.26 22.92
C SER A 103 -13.18 6.66 22.34
N GLY A 104 -13.49 6.74 21.04
CA GLY A 104 -13.76 8.01 20.35
C GLY A 104 -12.52 8.77 19.88
N GLU A 105 -11.31 8.25 20.11
CA GLU A 105 -10.08 8.78 19.53
C GLU A 105 -9.96 8.52 18.01
N GLU A 106 -8.97 9.12 17.36
CA GLU A 106 -8.66 8.79 15.97
C GLU A 106 -8.26 7.31 15.84
N ALA A 107 -8.99 6.58 15.00
CA ALA A 107 -8.99 5.12 15.03
C ALA A 107 -7.71 4.46 14.48
N GLU A 108 -6.90 5.21 13.75
CA GLU A 108 -5.71 4.70 13.06
C GLU A 108 -4.58 5.73 13.19
N THR A 109 -3.45 5.32 13.77
CA THR A 109 -2.27 6.18 13.98
C THR A 109 -1.46 6.34 12.70
N VAL A 110 -0.56 7.32 12.67
CA VAL A 110 0.38 7.53 11.56
C VAL A 110 1.85 7.41 11.97
N ASP A 111 2.16 7.36 13.27
CA ASP A 111 3.53 7.35 13.82
C ASP A 111 4.40 6.24 13.23
N GLN A 112 3.81 5.10 12.91
CA GLN A 112 4.50 3.97 12.27
C GLN A 112 5.02 4.28 10.85
N LEU A 113 4.60 5.38 10.25
CA LEU A 113 5.06 5.87 8.95
C LEU A 113 6.30 6.78 9.06
N ALA A 114 6.76 7.11 10.26
CA ALA A 114 7.93 7.96 10.50
C ALA A 114 9.17 7.48 9.73
N GLY A 115 9.60 8.24 8.71
CA GLY A 115 10.74 7.87 7.85
C GLY A 115 10.43 6.80 6.81
N ARG A 116 9.19 6.73 6.31
CA ARG A 116 8.74 5.76 5.30
C ARG A 116 8.01 6.47 4.17
N ARG A 117 7.97 5.81 3.01
CA ARG A 117 7.14 6.22 1.87
C ARG A 117 5.79 5.52 1.90
N LEU A 118 4.71 6.25 1.64
CA LEU A 118 3.34 5.76 1.63
C LEU A 118 2.74 5.91 0.23
N LEU A 119 2.23 4.80 -0.33
CA LEU A 119 1.29 4.83 -1.45
C LEU A 119 -0.11 4.46 -0.96
N MET A 120 -1.09 5.28 -1.31
CA MET A 120 -2.51 4.99 -1.11
C MET A 120 -3.24 4.96 -2.46
N VAL A 121 -4.05 3.93 -2.69
CA VAL A 121 -4.90 3.83 -3.88
C VAL A 121 -6.32 3.48 -3.44
N ASP A 122 -7.22 4.45 -3.52
CA ASP A 122 -8.60 4.32 -3.04
C ASP A 122 -9.60 4.42 -4.18
N GLY A 123 -10.73 3.74 -4.05
CA GLY A 123 -11.85 3.94 -4.96
C GLY A 123 -12.66 5.16 -4.57
N GLY A 124 -12.76 6.18 -5.42
CA GLY A 124 -13.52 7.41 -5.11
C GLY A 124 -15.02 7.22 -4.89
N ARG A 125 -15.55 6.03 -5.17
CA ARG A 125 -16.95 5.61 -4.93
C ARG A 125 -17.05 4.22 -4.33
N ASP A 126 -16.06 3.82 -3.52
CA ASP A 126 -16.08 2.51 -2.88
C ASP A 126 -17.16 2.46 -1.77
N PRO A 127 -18.18 1.59 -1.85
CA PRO A 127 -19.20 1.48 -0.82
C PRO A 127 -18.68 0.92 0.52
N TRP A 128 -17.46 0.37 0.54
CA TRP A 128 -16.85 -0.24 1.71
C TRP A 128 -15.78 0.61 2.39
N ALA A 129 -15.31 1.67 1.71
CA ALA A 129 -14.26 2.55 2.17
C ALA A 129 -14.68 3.99 1.90
N ASP A 130 -14.90 4.77 2.95
CA ASP A 130 -15.17 6.20 2.81
C ASP A 130 -13.90 6.92 2.30
N PRO A 131 -13.91 7.50 1.08
CA PRO A 131 -12.76 8.20 0.53
C PRO A 131 -12.30 9.37 1.41
N GLU A 132 -13.22 9.96 2.19
CA GLU A 132 -12.91 11.09 3.06
C GLU A 132 -12.10 10.65 4.29
N LEU A 133 -12.36 9.46 4.84
CA LEU A 133 -11.53 8.89 5.90
C LEU A 133 -10.10 8.61 5.40
N GLY A 134 -9.98 8.07 4.18
CA GLY A 134 -8.68 7.86 3.52
C GLY A 134 -7.93 9.18 3.28
N TYR A 135 -8.64 10.22 2.83
CA TYR A 135 -8.07 11.55 2.65
C TYR A 135 -7.56 12.14 3.98
N ARG A 136 -8.36 12.14 5.05
CA ARG A 136 -7.94 12.65 6.37
C ARG A 136 -6.76 11.88 6.95
N PHE A 137 -6.72 10.57 6.73
CA PHE A 137 -5.55 9.77 7.09
C PHE A 137 -4.31 10.21 6.31
N ALA A 138 -4.42 10.39 4.99
CA ALA A 138 -3.30 10.84 4.16
C ALA A 138 -2.81 12.24 4.53
N VAL A 139 -3.72 13.15 4.93
CA VAL A 139 -3.36 14.48 5.44
C VAL A 139 -2.48 14.35 6.69
N ARG A 140 -2.87 13.54 7.68
CA ARG A 140 -2.04 13.30 8.87
C ARG A 140 -0.72 12.60 8.53
N ALA A 141 -0.73 11.72 7.53
CA ALA A 141 0.47 11.02 7.10
C ALA A 141 1.53 11.96 6.49
N LEU A 142 1.15 13.13 5.94
CA LEU A 142 2.11 14.12 5.44
C LEU A 142 3.06 14.64 6.53
N ASP A 143 2.60 14.65 7.79
CA ASP A 143 3.40 15.12 8.92
C ASP A 143 4.33 14.04 9.50
N ALA A 144 4.14 12.77 9.10
CA ALA A 144 4.87 11.63 9.63
C ALA A 144 5.76 10.93 8.58
N ALA A 145 5.24 10.69 7.38
CA ALA A 145 5.93 9.99 6.32
C ALA A 145 6.95 10.88 5.58
N ASP A 146 8.00 10.27 5.02
CA ASP A 146 8.94 10.99 4.16
C ASP A 146 8.31 11.37 2.81
N GLU A 147 7.34 10.58 2.36
CA GLU A 147 6.63 10.78 1.10
C GLU A 147 5.23 10.17 1.21
N VAL A 148 4.21 10.91 0.76
CA VAL A 148 2.83 10.41 0.65
C VAL A 148 2.34 10.62 -0.78
N VAL A 149 2.04 9.53 -1.46
CA VAL A 149 1.41 9.54 -2.78
C VAL A 149 0.04 8.90 -2.68
N ARG A 150 -1.01 9.61 -3.10
CA ARG A 150 -2.38 9.11 -3.06
C ARG A 150 -3.09 9.27 -4.39
N PHE A 151 -3.63 8.15 -4.90
CA PHE A 151 -4.45 8.11 -6.10
C PHE A 151 -5.90 7.74 -5.79
N GLU A 152 -6.83 8.46 -6.40
CA GLU A 152 -8.26 8.15 -6.40
C GLU A 152 -8.66 7.53 -7.75
N VAL A 153 -9.11 6.29 -7.69
CA VAL A 153 -9.62 5.55 -8.84
C VAL A 153 -11.09 5.89 -9.04
N HIS A 154 -11.38 6.55 -10.15
CA HIS A 154 -12.74 6.90 -10.55
C HIS A 154 -13.34 5.80 -11.41
N GLY A 155 -14.65 5.57 -11.28
CA GLY A 155 -15.36 4.55 -12.05
C GLY A 155 -16.73 4.19 -11.47
N GLY A 156 -17.29 3.06 -11.93
CA GLY A 156 -18.54 2.49 -11.40
C GLY A 156 -18.45 2.06 -9.94
N ARG A 157 -19.46 1.35 -9.42
CA ARG A 157 -19.61 1.00 -7.98
C ARG A 157 -18.43 0.24 -7.34
N ASN A 158 -17.52 -0.34 -8.13
CA ASN A 158 -16.32 -1.00 -7.62
C ASN A 158 -15.11 -0.59 -8.49
N PRO A 159 -14.64 0.66 -8.35
CA PRO A 159 -13.72 1.26 -9.30
C PRO A 159 -12.33 0.58 -9.28
N LEU A 160 -11.86 0.14 -8.11
CA LEU A 160 -10.60 -0.61 -7.98
C LEU A 160 -10.62 -1.94 -8.75
N ARG A 161 -11.77 -2.62 -8.80
CA ARG A 161 -11.91 -3.85 -9.60
C ARG A 161 -12.01 -3.57 -11.09
N ALA A 162 -12.71 -2.49 -11.47
CA ALA A 162 -12.85 -2.08 -12.86
C ALA A 162 -11.50 -1.66 -13.47
N ARG A 163 -10.63 -1.05 -12.67
CA ARG A 163 -9.31 -0.54 -13.07
C ARG A 163 -8.16 -1.35 -12.47
N ALA A 164 -8.39 -2.64 -12.23
CA ALA A 164 -7.46 -3.48 -11.48
C ALA A 164 -6.09 -3.63 -12.18
N GLU A 165 -6.02 -3.51 -13.50
CA GLU A 165 -4.74 -3.54 -14.22
C GLU A 165 -3.90 -2.30 -13.98
N ASP A 166 -4.49 -1.11 -14.11
CA ASP A 166 -3.81 0.16 -13.83
C ASP A 166 -3.31 0.23 -12.38
N VAL A 167 -4.15 -0.22 -11.44
CA VAL A 167 -3.77 -0.26 -10.02
C VAL A 167 -2.61 -1.24 -9.79
N ARG A 168 -2.62 -2.41 -10.45
CA ARG A 168 -1.50 -3.37 -10.34
C ARG A 168 -0.20 -2.79 -10.90
N GLU A 169 -0.29 -2.09 -12.02
CA GLU A 169 0.87 -1.48 -12.67
C GLU A 169 1.44 -0.35 -11.81
N LEU A 170 0.59 0.54 -11.30
CA LEU A 170 0.96 1.61 -10.36
C LEU A 170 1.64 1.07 -9.10
N VAL A 171 1.03 0.08 -8.45
CA VAL A 171 1.58 -0.52 -7.21
C VAL A 171 2.91 -1.23 -7.48
N THR A 172 3.04 -1.89 -8.63
CA THR A 172 4.28 -2.58 -9.01
C THR A 172 5.40 -1.57 -9.25
N ASP A 173 5.12 -0.51 -10.01
CA ASP A 173 6.10 0.55 -10.32
C ASP A 173 6.58 1.25 -9.04
N TRP A 174 5.64 1.72 -8.21
CA TRP A 174 5.98 2.35 -6.93
C TRP A 174 6.77 1.42 -6.02
N ALA A 175 6.36 0.15 -5.88
CA ALA A 175 7.06 -0.79 -5.01
C ALA A 175 8.51 -1.03 -5.45
N LEU A 176 8.78 -1.07 -6.76
CA LEU A 176 10.14 -1.19 -7.28
C LEU A 176 10.93 0.11 -7.09
N ALA A 177 10.32 1.26 -7.36
CA ALA A 177 10.95 2.56 -7.11
C ALA A 177 11.39 2.71 -5.65
N VAL A 178 10.60 2.22 -4.69
CA VAL A 178 10.99 2.24 -3.27
C VAL A 178 11.99 1.14 -2.91
N ALA A 179 11.82 -0.08 -3.43
CA ALA A 179 12.63 -1.23 -2.98
C ALA A 179 14.04 -1.27 -3.54
N VAL A 180 14.24 -0.76 -4.76
CA VAL A 180 15.52 -0.81 -5.47
C VAL A 180 15.97 0.56 -5.97
N ASP A 181 15.32 1.65 -5.52
CA ASP A 181 15.63 3.02 -5.92
C ASP A 181 15.57 3.23 -7.45
N ALA A 182 14.66 2.52 -8.12
CA ALA A 182 14.38 2.73 -9.54
C ALA A 182 13.66 4.08 -9.77
N ALA A 183 13.85 4.68 -10.95
CA ALA A 183 13.07 5.84 -11.35
C ALA A 183 11.59 5.44 -11.49
N PRO A 184 10.65 6.11 -10.79
CA PRO A 184 9.23 5.81 -10.91
C PRO A 184 8.67 6.37 -12.22
N ALA A 185 7.54 5.81 -12.66
CA ALA A 185 6.76 6.35 -13.75
C ALA A 185 6.40 7.82 -13.50
N ARG A 186 6.27 8.59 -14.58
CA ARG A 186 6.07 10.05 -14.51
C ARG A 186 4.88 10.43 -13.63
N ALA A 187 3.76 9.70 -13.69
CA ALA A 187 2.60 10.05 -12.87
C ALA A 187 2.85 9.92 -11.36
N LEU A 188 3.69 8.96 -10.94
CA LEU A 188 4.11 8.81 -9.55
C LEU A 188 5.08 9.93 -9.14
N ALA A 189 6.05 10.24 -10.01
CA ALA A 189 6.99 11.35 -9.78
C ALA A 189 6.26 12.69 -9.67
N ASP A 190 5.32 12.97 -10.59
CA ASP A 190 4.52 14.18 -10.62
C ASP A 190 3.62 14.25 -9.37
N ALA A 191 3.00 13.15 -8.96
CA ALA A 191 2.17 13.10 -7.75
C ALA A 191 2.98 13.36 -6.47
N ALA A 192 4.18 12.76 -6.35
CA ALA A 192 5.07 12.97 -5.20
C ALA A 192 5.64 14.41 -5.12
N ALA A 193 5.77 15.08 -6.27
CA ALA A 193 6.28 16.45 -6.35
C ALA A 193 5.24 17.52 -5.96
N ILE A 194 3.95 17.20 -5.93
CA ILE A 194 2.91 18.16 -5.56
C ILE A 194 2.88 18.33 -4.05
N PRO A 195 3.12 19.55 -3.53
CA PRO A 195 3.27 19.76 -2.10
C PRO A 195 1.94 19.65 -1.34
N GLY A 196 2.03 19.13 -0.12
CA GLY A 196 0.94 19.12 0.85
C GLY A 196 -0.33 18.43 0.34
N THR A 197 -1.48 18.96 0.73
CA THR A 197 -2.78 18.31 0.46
C THR A 197 -3.22 18.38 -0.99
N ALA A 198 -2.60 19.22 -1.82
CA ALA A 198 -2.92 19.36 -3.24
C ALA A 198 -2.60 18.07 -4.03
N GLY A 199 -1.59 17.31 -3.60
CA GLY A 199 -1.17 16.05 -4.24
C GLY A 199 -1.95 14.82 -3.78
N LEU A 200 -2.92 14.97 -2.86
CA LEU A 200 -3.57 13.82 -2.22
C LEU A 200 -4.84 13.34 -2.94
N ARG A 201 -5.29 14.02 -4.00
CA ARG A 201 -6.50 13.65 -4.77
C ARG A 201 -6.19 13.41 -6.25
N MET A 202 -5.04 12.79 -6.53
CA MET A 202 -4.61 12.54 -7.90
C MET A 202 -5.52 11.50 -8.56
N PRO A 203 -6.13 11.78 -9.72
CA PRO A 203 -6.91 10.78 -10.42
C PRO A 203 -6.00 9.71 -11.04
N LEU A 204 -6.32 8.43 -10.86
CA LEU A 204 -5.67 7.37 -11.62
C LEU A 204 -6.24 7.32 -13.05
N GLN A 205 -5.43 7.77 -14.00
CA GLN A 205 -5.76 7.80 -15.43
C GLN A 205 -5.95 6.39 -15.99
N ASP A 206 -6.84 6.26 -16.99
CA ASP A 206 -7.03 5.01 -17.74
C ASP A 206 -5.81 4.69 -18.61
N GLY A 207 -5.45 3.40 -18.66
CA GLY A 207 -4.24 2.94 -19.32
C GLY A 207 -2.95 3.42 -18.65
N PHE A 208 -2.91 3.46 -17.31
CA PHE A 208 -1.67 3.77 -16.60
C PHE A 208 -0.59 2.79 -17.03
N THR A 209 0.58 3.31 -17.43
CA THR A 209 1.72 2.47 -17.75
C THR A 209 3.00 2.94 -17.08
N SER A 210 3.82 1.96 -16.67
CA SER A 210 5.16 2.16 -16.14
C SER A 210 6.20 2.39 -17.25
N ARG A 211 5.81 2.33 -18.54
CA ARG A 211 6.73 2.57 -19.66
C ARG A 211 6.75 4.05 -20.03
N HIS A 212 7.95 4.63 -20.00
CA HIS A 212 8.28 5.91 -20.62
C HIS A 212 8.37 5.79 -22.15
#